data_AF-A0A645IBA0-F1
#
_entry.id   AF-A0A645IBA0-F1
#
_cell.length_a   1.000
_cell.length_b   1.000
_cell.length_c   1.000
_cell.angle_alpha   90.00
_cell.angle_beta   90.00
_cell.angle_gamma   90.00
#
_symmetry.space_group_name_H-M   'P 1'
#
loop_
_entity.id
_entity.type
_entity.pdbx_description
1 polymer ?
#
loop_
_entity_poly.entity_id
_entity_poly.type
_entity_poly.pdbx_seq_one_letter_code
_entity_poly.pdbx_strand_id
1 'polypeptide(L)'
;MGAAPSLRIDAVKALQQRLNLIGLLAEEDITGFYSQRTSDALKIFQASSQLNANGIANQATQLALSERADNWLMEHTEFWVVRDEPEW
;
A
#
# COMPACT_ATOMS: atom_id res chain seq x y z
N MET A 1 -31.43 8.19 3.92
CA MET A 1 -30.08 8.75 4.20
C MET A 1 -29.28 7.69 4.94
N GLY A 2 -28.23 7.13 4.33
CA GLY A 2 -27.46 6.03 4.93
C GLY A 2 -26.12 5.82 4.24
N ALA A 3 -25.29 6.85 4.17
CA ALA A 3 -23.94 6.77 3.63
C ALA A 3 -22.97 7.45 4.60
N ALA A 4 -22.47 6.68 5.57
CA ALA A 4 -21.39 7.08 6.47
C ALA A 4 -20.59 5.93 7.16
N PRO A 5 -20.92 4.63 7.01
CA PRO A 5 -20.01 3.57 7.48
C PRO A 5 -19.05 3.02 6.41
N SER A 6 -19.26 3.29 5.11
CA SER A 6 -18.39 2.78 4.02
C SER A 6 -17.06 3.53 3.90
N LEU A 7 -17.05 4.87 4.01
CA LEU A 7 -15.87 5.70 3.75
C LEU A 7 -14.61 5.33 4.55
N ARG A 8 -14.77 4.89 5.81
CA ARG A 8 -13.62 4.45 6.63
C ARG A 8 -13.08 3.10 6.19
N ILE A 9 -13.97 2.19 5.80
CA ILE A 9 -13.60 0.84 5.31
C ILE A 9 -12.85 0.98 3.99
N ASP A 10 -13.35 1.83 3.08
CA ASP A 10 -12.71 2.12 1.79
C ASP A 10 -11.31 2.74 1.98
N ALA A 11 -11.15 3.66 2.93
CA ALA A 11 -9.85 4.24 3.25
C ALA A 11 -8.85 3.22 3.81
N VAL A 12 -9.29 2.31 4.68
CA VAL A 12 -8.43 1.25 5.22
C VAL A 12 -8.07 0.25 4.13
N LYS A 13 -9.00 -0.11 3.24
CA LYS A 13 -8.70 -0.97 2.09
C LYS A 13 -7.68 -0.34 1.17
N ALA A 14 -7.83 0.95 0.83
CA ALA A 14 -6.88 1.66 -0.02
C ALA A 14 -5.46 1.68 0.58
N LEU A 15 -5.36 1.87 1.90
CA LEU A 15 -4.09 1.78 2.62
C LEU A 15 -3.50 0.36 2.53
N GLN A 16 -4.30 -0.67 2.80
CA GLN A 16 -3.88 -2.06 2.76
C GLN A 16 -3.43 -2.49 1.36
N GLN A 17 -4.14 -2.06 0.32
CA GLN A 17 -3.77 -2.28 -1.08
C GLN A 17 -2.40 -1.68 -1.42
N ARG A 18 -2.10 -0.46 -0.96
CA ARG A 18 -0.80 0.17 -1.18
C ARG A 18 0.32 -0.58 -0.46
N LEU A 19 0.09 -1.03 0.77
CA LEU A 19 1.05 -1.84 1.52
C LEU A 19 1.30 -3.19 0.83
N ASN A 20 0.26 -3.79 0.25
CA ASN A 20 0.40 -5.01 -0.53
C ASN A 20 1.18 -4.80 -1.83
N LEU A 21 0.91 -3.71 -2.55
CA LEU A 21 1.60 -3.35 -3.78
C LEU A 21 3.12 -3.21 -3.56
N ILE A 22 3.54 -2.66 -2.43
CA ILE A 22 4.97 -2.55 -2.07
C ILE A 22 5.53 -3.78 -1.35
N GLY A 23 4.75 -4.87 -1.25
CA GLY A 23 5.18 -6.16 -0.69
C GLY A 23 5.23 -6.25 0.85
N LEU A 24 4.61 -5.31 1.57
CA LEU A 24 4.61 -5.28 3.04
C LEU A 24 3.37 -5.89 3.69
N LEU A 25 2.32 -6.16 2.91
CA LEU A 25 1.08 -6.78 3.39
C LEU A 25 0.61 -7.85 2.42
N ALA A 26 0.00 -8.93 2.92
CA ALA A 26 -0.60 -9.94 2.07
C ALA A 26 -1.98 -9.48 1.55
N GLU A 27 -2.38 -9.99 0.38
CA GLU A 27 -3.69 -9.66 -0.20
C GLU A 27 -4.85 -10.13 0.70
N GLU A 28 -4.67 -11.25 1.41
CA GLU A 28 -5.64 -11.79 2.37
C GLU A 28 -5.94 -10.85 3.55
N ASP A 29 -5.01 -9.94 3.87
CA ASP A 29 -5.16 -8.99 4.97
C ASP A 29 -5.94 -7.72 4.55
N ILE A 30 -6.28 -7.55 3.26
CA ILE A 30 -7.02 -6.41 2.70
C ILE A 30 -8.52 -6.54 3.02
N THR A 31 -8.85 -6.49 4.30
CA THR A 31 -10.20 -6.71 4.81
C THR A 31 -10.99 -5.41 4.97
N GLY A 32 -10.32 -4.25 4.94
CA GLY A 32 -10.89 -2.96 5.34
C GLY A 32 -10.99 -2.77 6.86
N PHE A 33 -10.44 -3.71 7.63
CA PHE A 33 -10.27 -3.59 9.06
C PHE A 33 -8.80 -3.39 9.41
N TYR A 34 -8.54 -2.39 10.23
CA TYR A 34 -7.19 -2.07 10.67
C TYR A 34 -6.73 -3.10 11.72
N SER A 35 -6.01 -4.13 11.26
CA SER A 35 -5.53 -5.23 12.10
C SER A 35 -4.09 -5.00 12.59
N GLN A 36 -3.61 -5.86 13.50
CA GLN A 36 -2.21 -5.81 13.95
C GLN A 36 -1.22 -6.03 12.80
N ARG A 37 -1.57 -6.88 11.81
CA ARG A 37 -0.78 -7.06 10.57
C ARG A 37 -0.64 -5.75 9.79
N THR A 38 -1.74 -5.02 9.63
CA THR A 38 -1.74 -3.71 8.95
C THR A 38 -0.87 -2.70 9.71
N SER A 39 -0.95 -2.72 11.05
CA SER A 39 -0.11 -1.85 11.90
C SER A 39 1.38 -2.20 11.79
N ASP A 40 1.72 -3.48 11.79
CA ASP A 40 3.11 -3.94 11.69
C ASP A 40 3.72 -3.58 10.32
N ALA A 41 2.97 -3.83 9.23
CA ALA A 41 3.34 -3.41 7.89
C ALA A 41 3.58 -1.89 7.80
N LEU A 42 2.72 -1.09 8.44
CA LEU A 42 2.91 0.36 8.52
C LEU A 42 4.15 0.77 9.29
N LYS A 43 4.47 0.11 10.40
CA LYS A 43 5.70 0.40 11.17
C LYS A 43 6.94 0.12 10.34
N ILE A 44 6.96 -0.99 9.61
CA ILE A 44 8.05 -1.35 8.70
C ILE A 44 8.18 -0.27 7.60
N PHE A 45 7.07 0.12 6.98
CA PHE A 45 7.06 1.17 5.98
C PHE A 45 7.58 2.51 6.53
N GLN A 46 7.08 2.92 7.69
CA GLN A 46 7.47 4.16 8.35
C GLN A 46 8.96 4.16 8.70
N ALA A 47 9.47 3.06 9.27
CA ALA A 47 10.89 2.90 9.55
C ALA A 47 11.74 3.00 8.28
N SER A 48 11.29 2.39 7.16
CA SER A 48 11.99 2.48 5.87
C SER A 48 11.94 3.88 5.25
N SER A 49 10.94 4.68 5.59
CA SER A 49 10.74 6.04 5.09
C SER A 49 11.28 7.11 6.05
N GLN A 50 12.06 6.71 7.07
CA GLN A 50 12.58 7.59 8.13
C GLN A 50 11.47 8.38 8.87
N LEU A 51 10.27 7.83 8.92
CA LEU A 51 9.14 8.35 9.68
C LEU A 51 9.07 7.69 11.06
N ASN A 52 8.30 8.30 11.96
CA ASN A 52 8.03 7.69 13.27
C ASN A 52 7.21 6.40 13.08
N ALA A 53 7.82 5.24 13.37
CA ALA A 53 7.24 3.90 13.26
C ALA A 53 6.22 3.61 14.37
N ASN A 54 5.18 4.43 14.45
CA ASN A 54 4.09 4.32 15.42
C ASN A 54 2.96 3.41 14.94
N GLY A 55 2.97 2.99 13.68
CA GLY A 55 1.90 2.22 13.07
C GLY A 55 0.62 3.03 12.94
N ILE A 56 0.71 4.33 12.68
CA ILE A 56 -0.44 5.22 12.46
C ILE A 56 -0.31 5.85 11.07
N ALA A 57 -1.31 5.63 10.22
CA ALA A 57 -1.41 6.25 8.90
C ALA A 57 -1.79 7.74 8.99
N ASN A 58 -0.93 8.57 9.60
CA ASN A 58 -1.08 10.02 9.56
C ASN A 58 -0.89 10.56 8.13
N GLN A 59 -1.20 11.85 7.90
CA GLN A 59 -1.10 12.46 6.58
C GLN A 59 0.29 12.29 5.93
N ALA A 60 1.37 12.45 6.71
CA ALA A 60 2.74 12.27 6.23
C ALA A 60 3.01 10.82 5.77
N THR A 61 2.54 9.83 6.55
CA THR A 61 2.67 8.41 6.20
C THR A 61 1.84 8.07 4.96
N GLN A 62 0.63 8.60 4.85
CA GLN A 62 -0.23 8.39 3.68
C GLN A 62 0.39 8.99 2.41
N LEU A 63 0.98 10.18 2.49
CA LEU A 63 1.68 10.81 1.38
C LEU A 63 2.87 9.96 0.94
N ALA A 64 3.78 9.65 1.87
CA ALA A 64 4.96 8.83 1.58
C ALA A 64 4.59 7.44 1.03
N LEU A 65 3.53 6.82 1.54
CA LEU A 65 3.07 5.52 1.06
C LEU A 65 2.48 5.61 -0.35
N SER A 66 1.78 6.70 -0.67
CA SER A 66 1.29 6.96 -2.02
C SER A 66 2.48 7.13 -2.95
N GLU A 67 3.42 8.02 -2.61
CA GLU A 67 4.64 8.24 -3.40
C GLU A 67 5.45 6.95 -3.58
N ARG A 68 5.59 6.11 -2.55
CA ARG A 68 6.27 4.82 -2.68
C ARG A 68 5.53 3.87 -3.61
N ALA A 69 4.21 3.81 -3.52
CA ALA A 69 3.39 2.97 -4.40
C ALA A 69 3.42 3.48 -5.85
N ASP A 70 3.32 4.78 -6.06
CA ASP A 70 3.45 5.45 -7.36
C ASP A 70 4.86 5.23 -7.94
N ASN A 71 5.93 5.37 -7.14
CA ASN A 71 7.30 5.07 -7.57
C ASN A 71 7.46 3.60 -7.92
N TRP A 72 6.92 2.69 -7.11
CA TRP A 72 6.94 1.26 -7.40
C TRP A 72 6.24 0.97 -8.73
N LEU A 73 5.10 1.61 -9.00
CA LEU A 73 4.41 1.52 -10.27
C LEU A 73 5.28 2.08 -11.39
N MET A 74 5.90 3.26 -11.26
CA MET A 74 6.78 3.81 -12.30
C MET A 74 8.00 2.93 -12.59
N GLU A 75 8.58 2.30 -11.56
CA GLU A 75 9.72 1.39 -11.70
C GLU A 75 9.33 0.00 -12.25
N HIS A 76 8.14 -0.51 -11.91
CA HIS A 76 7.66 -1.83 -12.34
C HIS A 76 6.68 -1.77 -13.53
N THR A 77 6.33 -0.59 -14.03
CA THR A 77 5.55 -0.38 -15.27
C THR A 77 6.42 -0.43 -16.53
N GLU A 78 7.52 -1.18 -16.50
CA GLU A 78 8.08 -1.83 -17.69
C GLU A 78 7.41 -3.20 -17.96
N PHE A 79 6.23 -3.47 -17.39
CA PHE A 79 5.51 -4.74 -17.52
C PHE A 79 4.72 -4.93 -18.85
N TRP A 80 4.90 -4.10 -19.87
CA TRP A 80 4.47 -4.43 -21.25
C TRP A 80 5.33 -3.75 -22.34
N VAL A 81 6.66 -3.66 -22.17
CA VAL A 81 7.54 -3.69 -23.36
C VAL A 81 7.90 -5.15 -23.59
N VAL A 82 7.07 -5.80 -24.41
CA VAL A 82 7.35 -7.03 -25.18
C VAL A 82 8.64 -7.75 -24.76
N ARG A 83 8.52 -8.76 -23.90
CA ARG A 83 9.52 -9.82 -23.82
C ARG A 83 8.89 -11.18 -24.13
N ASP A 84 8.19 -11.20 -25.26
CA ASP A 84 7.80 -12.36 -26.07
C ASP A 84 7.78 -11.77 -27.50
N GLU A 85 8.89 -11.67 -28.22
CA GLU A 85 9.52 -12.66 -29.13
C GLU A 85 10.66 -11.96 -29.92
N PRO A 86 11.53 -12.63 -30.71
CA PRO A 86 12.06 -14.01 -30.68
C PRO A 86 13.61 -14.04 -30.77
N GLU A 87 14.23 -15.23 -30.78
CA GLU A 87 15.30 -15.66 -31.73
C GLU A 87 16.04 -16.93 -31.23
N TRP A 88 15.43 -18.11 -31.39
CA TRP A 88 15.98 -19.26 -32.14
C TRP A 88 14.92 -20.35 -32.35
#